data_AF-A0A8J7DD49-F1
#
_entry.id   AF-A0A8J7DD49-F1
#
_cell.length_a   1.000
_cell.length_b   1.000
_cell.length_c   1.000
_cell.angle_alpha   90.00
_cell.angle_beta   90.00
_cell.angle_gamma   90.00
#
_symmetry.space_group_name_H-M   'P 1'
#
loop_
_entity.id
_entity.type
_entity.pdbx_description
1 polymer ?
#
loop_
_entity_poly.entity_id
_entity_poly.type
_entity_poly.pdbx_seq_one_letter_code
_entity_poly.pdbx_strand_id
1 'polypeptide(L)'
;IVYSKLQMNQLEKKLKFEQFRARELEKKFKLALETIRKMETNPDLVNSRDFNLDYLRMRMSEEVFHFAILNQVKIKVKDKISQALRQNQAQQGSVGIANSAGRQVDEIFDVEYETGTPPNPAKRVLFRIQVRLMKLPTQATSATISQIIDCIETYLSPIDDEDSWQPTIQGRIATMHWDQKAKPTPLLVLEQSNEGVNVTFRTSRQPNAPTPPNQPGMKKSGSAK
;
A
#
# COMPACT_ATOMS: atom_id res chain seq x y z
N ILE A 1 49.82 -4.94 -22.71
CA ILE A 1 49.49 -3.80 -21.80
C ILE A 1 47.98 -3.59 -21.65
N VAL A 2 47.20 -3.56 -22.74
CA VAL A 2 45.73 -3.38 -22.65
C VAL A 2 45.03 -4.55 -21.94
N TYR A 3 45.44 -5.80 -22.21
CA TYR A 3 44.87 -6.99 -21.57
C TYR A 3 45.07 -7.02 -20.04
N SER A 4 46.27 -6.65 -19.55
CA SER A 4 46.53 -6.62 -18.10
C SER A 4 45.72 -5.52 -17.41
N LYS A 5 45.51 -4.37 -18.06
CA LYS A 5 44.66 -3.29 -17.55
C LYS A 5 43.19 -3.72 -17.45
N LEU A 6 42.68 -4.47 -18.42
CA LEU A 6 41.33 -5.04 -18.37
C LEU A 6 41.17 -6.07 -17.25
N GLN A 7 42.14 -6.98 -17.08
CA GLN A 7 42.16 -7.95 -15.98
C GLN A 7 42.23 -7.26 -14.62
N MET A 8 43.07 -6.24 -14.46
CA MET A 8 43.13 -5.46 -13.21
C MET A 8 41.82 -4.75 -12.90
N ASN A 9 41.17 -4.13 -13.89
CA ASN A 9 39.87 -3.50 -13.71
C ASN A 9 38.78 -4.51 -13.30
N GLN A 10 38.84 -5.76 -13.81
CA GLN A 10 37.91 -6.83 -13.40
C GLN A 10 38.17 -7.28 -11.97
N LEU A 11 39.43 -7.45 -11.58
CA LEU A 11 39.79 -7.78 -10.19
C LEU A 11 39.38 -6.67 -9.22
N GLU A 12 39.62 -5.41 -9.56
CA GLU A 12 39.26 -4.27 -8.70
C GLU A 12 37.74 -4.19 -8.50
N LYS A 13 36.94 -4.43 -9.55
CA LYS A 13 35.47 -4.51 -9.43
C LYS A 13 35.02 -5.65 -8.53
N LYS A 14 35.60 -6.84 -8.68
CA LYS A 14 35.31 -7.99 -7.79
C LYS A 14 35.67 -7.69 -6.34
N LEU A 15 36.83 -7.06 -6.12
CA LEU A 15 37.30 -6.71 -4.79
C LEU A 15 36.40 -5.67 -4.12
N LYS A 16 35.94 -4.65 -4.87
CA LYS A 16 34.93 -3.69 -4.37
C LYS A 16 33.58 -4.36 -4.06
N PHE A 17 33.14 -5.29 -4.90
CA PHE A 17 31.90 -6.04 -4.67
C PHE A 17 31.99 -6.90 -3.40
N GLU A 18 33.08 -7.64 -3.22
CA GLU A 18 33.31 -8.45 -2.02
C GLU A 18 33.43 -7.57 -0.76
N GLN A 19 34.11 -6.42 -0.84
CA GLN A 19 34.15 -5.46 0.27
C GLN A 19 32.77 -4.91 0.63
N PHE A 20 31.95 -4.57 -0.36
CA PHE A 20 30.58 -4.11 -0.13
C PHE A 20 29.75 -5.22 0.52
N ARG A 21 29.83 -6.44 0.00
CA ARG A 21 29.15 -7.61 0.54
C ARG A 21 29.56 -7.91 1.98
N ALA A 22 30.86 -7.78 2.29
CA ALA A 22 31.38 -7.97 3.65
C ALA A 22 30.82 -6.91 4.63
N ARG A 23 30.74 -5.64 4.23
CA ARG A 23 30.14 -4.58 5.06
C ARG A 23 28.65 -4.80 5.31
N GLU A 24 27.91 -5.18 4.27
CA GLU A 24 26.49 -5.52 4.41
C GLU A 24 26.29 -6.72 5.36
N LEU A 25 27.15 -7.73 5.25
CA LEU A 25 27.13 -8.88 6.16
C LEU A 25 27.46 -8.48 7.61
N GLU A 26 28.42 -7.58 7.80
CA GLU A 26 28.78 -7.05 9.12
C GLU A 26 27.62 -6.30 9.77
N LYS A 27 26.88 -5.47 9.02
CA LYS A 27 25.67 -4.80 9.51
C LYS A 27 24.62 -5.80 9.97
N LYS A 28 24.37 -6.84 9.17
CA LYS A 28 23.42 -7.92 9.51
C LYS A 28 23.85 -8.66 10.79
N PHE A 29 25.14 -8.95 10.94
CA PHE A 29 25.66 -9.55 12.17
C PHE A 29 25.52 -8.65 13.40
N LYS A 30 25.78 -7.34 13.26
CA LYS A 30 25.59 -6.38 14.37
C LYS A 30 24.13 -6.34 14.82
N LEU A 31 23.19 -6.25 13.87
CA LEU A 31 21.76 -6.26 14.17
C LEU A 31 21.33 -7.56 14.87
N ALA A 32 21.79 -8.71 14.37
CA ALA A 32 21.49 -10.01 14.95
C ALA A 32 22.07 -10.15 16.38
N LEU A 33 23.32 -9.74 16.60
CA LEU A 33 23.96 -9.78 17.92
C LEU A 33 23.28 -8.85 18.92
N GLU A 34 22.91 -7.64 18.51
CA GLU A 34 22.17 -6.71 19.37
C GLU A 34 20.81 -7.29 19.76
N THR A 35 20.14 -7.91 18.80
CA THR A 35 18.86 -8.61 19.01
C THR A 35 19.01 -9.76 20.02
N ILE A 36 20.01 -10.63 19.85
CA ILE A 36 20.29 -11.74 20.77
C ILE A 36 20.64 -11.22 22.17
N ARG A 37 21.50 -10.21 22.28
CA ARG A 37 21.86 -9.63 23.58
C ARG A 37 20.65 -9.05 24.31
N LYS A 38 19.73 -8.41 23.59
CA LYS A 38 18.45 -7.94 24.15
C LYS A 38 17.60 -9.11 24.67
N MET A 39 17.57 -10.25 23.96
CA MET A 39 16.89 -11.47 24.41
C MET A 39 17.53 -12.10 25.64
N GLU A 40 18.87 -12.18 25.70
CA GLU A 40 19.60 -12.75 26.84
C GLU A 40 19.44 -11.89 28.10
N THR A 41 19.36 -10.57 27.94
CA THR A 41 19.22 -9.64 29.08
C THR A 41 17.80 -9.63 29.64
N ASN A 42 16.77 -9.78 28.78
CA ASN A 42 15.37 -9.76 29.18
C ASN A 42 14.56 -10.79 28.38
N PRO A 43 14.37 -12.02 28.89
CA PRO A 43 13.63 -13.06 28.17
C PRO A 43 12.15 -12.72 27.95
N ASP A 44 11.55 -11.85 28.77
CA ASP A 44 10.18 -11.34 28.57
C ASP A 44 10.06 -10.44 27.33
N LEU A 45 11.18 -9.89 26.84
CA LEU A 45 11.25 -9.03 25.66
C LEU A 45 11.06 -9.80 24.34
N VAL A 46 11.09 -11.13 24.37
CA VAL A 46 10.78 -12.00 23.21
C VAL A 46 9.33 -11.78 22.74
N ASN A 47 8.43 -11.40 23.64
CA ASN A 47 7.05 -11.02 23.32
C ASN A 47 6.90 -9.52 23.05
N SER A 48 8.00 -8.76 23.08
CA SER A 48 7.94 -7.33 22.80
C SER A 48 7.69 -7.10 21.31
N ARG A 49 6.89 -6.07 21.04
CA ARG A 49 6.53 -5.71 19.68
C ARG A 49 7.73 -5.20 18.89
N ASP A 50 8.64 -4.47 19.53
CA ASP A 50 9.83 -3.92 18.88
C ASP A 50 10.73 -5.05 18.36
N PHE A 51 10.86 -6.14 19.12
CA PHE A 51 11.52 -7.36 18.68
C PHE A 51 10.84 -7.98 17.44
N ASN A 52 9.51 -8.09 17.43
CA ASN A 52 8.78 -8.63 16.27
C ASN A 52 8.98 -7.77 15.01
N LEU A 53 9.00 -6.44 15.15
CA LEU A 53 9.23 -5.52 14.04
C LEU A 53 10.68 -5.56 13.55
N ASP A 54 11.66 -5.65 14.45
CA ASP A 54 13.07 -5.79 14.09
C ASP A 54 13.35 -7.15 13.40
N TYR A 55 12.73 -8.23 13.89
CA TYR A 55 12.78 -9.53 13.21
C TYR A 55 12.13 -9.48 11.83
N LEU A 56 10.96 -8.82 11.72
CA LEU A 56 10.30 -8.62 10.43
C LEU A 56 11.20 -7.84 9.46
N ARG A 57 11.85 -6.76 9.90
CA ARG A 57 12.82 -6.00 9.10
C ARG A 57 13.98 -6.86 8.62
N MET A 58 14.58 -7.64 9.53
CA MET A 58 15.66 -8.57 9.18
C MET A 58 15.19 -9.57 8.12
N ARG A 59 13.99 -10.14 8.26
CA ARG A 59 13.40 -11.06 7.29
C ARG A 59 13.03 -10.41 5.96
N MET A 60 12.59 -9.15 5.97
CA MET A 60 12.33 -8.37 4.75
C MET A 60 13.61 -8.07 3.95
N SER A 61 14.80 -8.27 4.53
CA SER A 61 16.07 -8.24 3.78
C SER A 61 16.35 -9.53 2.98
N GLU A 62 15.58 -10.60 3.19
CA GLU A 62 15.65 -11.83 2.41
C GLU A 62 14.77 -11.71 1.15
N GLU A 63 15.36 -11.83 -0.05
CA GLU A 63 14.65 -11.59 -1.32
C GLU A 63 13.41 -12.48 -1.50
N VAL A 64 13.51 -13.77 -1.17
CA VAL A 64 12.38 -14.72 -1.33
C VAL A 64 11.24 -14.39 -0.37
N PHE A 65 11.58 -14.05 0.88
CA PHE A 65 10.59 -13.67 1.88
C PHE A 65 9.91 -12.36 1.49
N HIS A 66 10.71 -11.34 1.18
CA HIS A 66 10.23 -10.04 0.75
C HIS A 66 9.28 -10.14 -0.46
N PHE A 67 9.68 -10.88 -1.50
CA PHE A 67 8.86 -11.09 -2.69
C PHE A 67 7.53 -11.80 -2.37
N ALA A 68 7.55 -12.84 -1.53
CA ALA A 68 6.34 -13.56 -1.14
C ALA A 68 5.35 -12.66 -0.39
N ILE A 69 5.83 -11.85 0.55
CA ILE A 69 5.01 -10.90 1.31
C ILE A 69 4.44 -9.82 0.39
N LEU A 70 5.26 -9.18 -0.45
CA LEU A 70 4.78 -8.16 -1.37
C LEU A 70 3.75 -8.68 -2.36
N ASN A 71 3.94 -9.88 -2.91
CA ASN A 71 2.98 -10.49 -3.81
C ASN A 71 1.64 -10.76 -3.11
N GLN A 72 1.67 -11.26 -1.88
CA GLN A 72 0.46 -11.46 -1.09
C GLN A 72 -0.27 -10.14 -0.82
N VAL A 73 0.47 -9.08 -0.47
CA VAL A 73 -0.09 -7.73 -0.28
C VAL A 73 -0.72 -7.23 -1.58
N LYS A 74 -0.03 -7.35 -2.72
CA LYS A 74 -0.56 -6.95 -4.05
C LYS A 74 -1.90 -7.62 -4.36
N ILE A 75 -2.02 -8.92 -4.09
CA ILE A 75 -3.25 -9.68 -4.29
C ILE A 75 -4.35 -9.20 -3.32
N LYS A 76 -4.06 -9.10 -2.02
CA LYS A 76 -5.06 -8.72 -1.00
C LYS A 76 -5.54 -7.29 -1.19
N VAL A 77 -4.66 -6.34 -1.53
CA VAL A 77 -5.03 -4.96 -1.88
C VAL A 77 -5.90 -4.95 -3.13
N LYS A 78 -5.49 -5.64 -4.20
CA LYS A 78 -6.28 -5.70 -5.43
C LYS A 78 -7.65 -6.31 -5.20
N ASP A 79 -7.80 -7.30 -4.33
CA ASP A 79 -9.10 -7.91 -4.06
C ASP A 79 -9.96 -7.03 -3.14
N LYS A 80 -9.50 -6.80 -1.91
CA LYS A 80 -10.27 -6.10 -0.86
C LYS A 80 -10.51 -4.63 -1.18
N ILE A 81 -9.46 -3.91 -1.59
CA ILE A 81 -9.58 -2.48 -1.86
C ILE A 81 -10.32 -2.24 -3.18
N SER A 82 -10.16 -3.08 -4.21
CA SER A 82 -10.99 -2.93 -5.43
C SER A 82 -12.47 -3.09 -5.11
N GLN A 83 -12.84 -4.07 -4.30
CA GLN A 83 -14.23 -4.27 -3.88
C GLN A 83 -14.74 -3.05 -3.11
N ALA A 84 -13.97 -2.57 -2.14
CA ALA A 84 -14.29 -1.37 -1.38
C ALA A 84 -14.33 -0.08 -2.22
N LEU A 85 -13.67 -0.05 -3.38
CA LEU A 85 -13.66 1.10 -4.30
C LEU A 85 -14.71 1.03 -5.42
N ARG A 86 -15.34 -0.14 -5.69
CA ARG A 86 -16.37 -0.31 -6.74
C ARG A 86 -17.68 0.36 -6.34
N GLN A 87 -18.31 1.11 -7.26
CA GLN A 87 -19.63 1.69 -7.06
C GLN A 87 -20.66 0.58 -6.83
N ASN A 88 -21.31 0.57 -5.67
CA ASN A 88 -22.38 -0.37 -5.39
C ASN A 88 -23.60 0.07 -6.23
N GLN A 89 -23.97 -0.72 -7.26
CA GLN A 89 -25.14 -0.44 -8.11
C GLN A 89 -26.45 -0.35 -7.30
N ALA A 90 -26.48 -0.90 -6.09
CA ALA A 90 -27.62 -0.80 -5.18
C ALA A 90 -27.97 0.65 -4.76
N GLN A 91 -27.04 1.61 -4.86
CA GLN A 91 -27.32 3.02 -4.57
C GLN A 91 -27.70 3.85 -5.82
N GLN A 92 -27.74 3.24 -7.01
CA GLN A 92 -28.18 3.93 -8.24
C GLN A 92 -29.70 4.03 -8.40
N GLY A 93 -30.48 3.43 -7.48
CA GLY A 93 -31.95 3.48 -7.51
C GLY A 93 -32.58 4.78 -6.96
N SER A 94 -31.84 5.60 -6.21
CA SER A 94 -32.36 6.88 -5.69
C SER A 94 -31.98 8.02 -6.63
N VAL A 95 -32.81 8.23 -7.64
CA VAL A 95 -32.78 9.41 -8.52
C VAL A 95 -32.88 10.67 -7.66
N GLY A 96 -31.83 11.50 -7.60
CA GLY A 96 -31.94 12.89 -7.16
C GLY A 96 -30.85 13.46 -6.26
N ILE A 97 -30.01 12.65 -5.60
CA ILE A 97 -28.93 13.19 -4.75
C ILE A 97 -27.59 12.86 -5.40
N ALA A 98 -26.93 13.90 -5.92
CA ALA A 98 -25.52 13.82 -6.25
C ALA A 98 -24.75 13.52 -4.95
N ASN A 99 -24.36 12.26 -4.73
CA ASN A 99 -23.42 11.90 -3.68
C ASN A 99 -22.05 12.49 -4.02
N SER A 100 -21.87 13.77 -3.72
CA SER A 100 -20.63 14.53 -3.74
C SER A 100 -19.77 14.28 -2.50
N ALA A 101 -20.26 13.47 -1.55
CA ALA A 101 -19.47 13.01 -0.41
C ALA A 101 -18.45 11.96 -0.88
N GLY A 102 -17.17 12.21 -0.61
CA GLY A 102 -16.09 11.23 -0.83
C GLY A 102 -16.39 9.92 -0.08
N ARG A 103 -16.03 8.78 -0.68
CA ARG A 103 -16.29 7.47 -0.09
C ARG A 103 -15.16 7.09 0.85
N GLN A 104 -15.48 6.80 2.11
CA GLN A 104 -14.52 6.25 3.05
C GLN A 104 -14.27 4.76 2.72
N VAL A 105 -12.99 4.40 2.69
CA VAL A 105 -12.49 3.03 2.62
C VAL A 105 -11.79 2.78 3.95
N ASP A 106 -12.28 1.82 4.70
CA ASP A 106 -11.63 1.31 5.90
C ASP A 106 -11.63 -0.22 5.81
N GLU A 107 -10.52 -0.76 5.32
CA GLU A 107 -10.37 -2.19 5.08
C GLU A 107 -9.16 -2.72 5.84
N ILE A 108 -9.34 -3.88 6.48
CA ILE A 108 -8.28 -4.58 7.20
C ILE A 108 -8.09 -5.97 6.60
N PHE A 109 -6.83 -6.36 6.41
CA PHE A 109 -6.51 -7.70 5.95
C PHE A 109 -5.21 -8.21 6.58
N ASP A 110 -5.17 -9.52 6.77
CA ASP A 110 -4.04 -10.20 7.40
C ASP A 110 -2.92 -10.45 6.37
N VAL A 111 -1.67 -10.43 6.81
CA VAL A 111 -0.51 -10.90 6.05
C VAL A 111 -0.05 -12.19 6.71
N GLU A 112 -0.07 -13.27 5.94
CA GLU A 112 0.15 -14.63 6.43
C GLU A 112 1.44 -15.21 5.85
N TYR A 113 2.12 -16.03 6.64
CA TYR A 113 3.30 -16.77 6.22
C TYR A 113 3.17 -18.24 6.58
N GLU A 114 3.57 -19.09 5.64
CA GLU A 114 3.62 -20.53 5.83
C GLU A 114 4.89 -20.87 6.62
N THR A 115 4.69 -21.29 7.87
CA THR A 115 5.75 -21.79 8.75
C THR A 115 5.65 -23.31 8.83
N GLY A 116 6.68 -24.03 8.42
CA GLY A 116 6.77 -25.48 8.57
C GLY A 116 7.41 -26.15 7.37
N THR A 117 8.30 -27.10 7.63
CA THR A 117 8.76 -28.04 6.61
C THR A 117 7.66 -29.10 6.39
N PRO A 118 7.49 -29.60 5.15
CA PRO A 118 6.61 -30.73 4.90
C PRO A 118 6.93 -31.87 5.88
N PRO A 119 5.92 -32.52 6.51
CA PRO A 119 4.55 -32.68 6.03
C PRO A 119 3.47 -31.78 6.65
N ASN A 120 3.78 -30.85 7.57
CA ASN A 120 2.76 -30.03 8.26
C ASN A 120 3.02 -28.51 8.15
N PRO A 121 2.79 -27.90 6.97
CA PRO A 121 2.90 -26.45 6.83
C PRO A 121 1.76 -25.76 7.59
N ALA A 122 2.10 -24.93 8.57
CA ALA A 122 1.16 -24.14 9.34
C ALA A 122 1.16 -22.69 8.86
N LYS A 123 0.02 -22.18 8.39
CA LYS A 123 -0.18 -20.76 8.08
C LYS A 123 -0.36 -19.97 9.36
N ARG A 124 0.44 -18.91 9.54
CA ARG A 124 0.34 -18.00 10.68
C ARG A 124 0.28 -16.56 10.20
N VAL A 125 -0.48 -15.73 10.92
CA VAL A 125 -0.54 -14.29 10.65
C VAL A 125 0.73 -13.63 11.19
N LEU A 126 1.47 -12.97 10.31
CA LEU A 126 2.65 -12.18 10.67
C LEU A 126 2.23 -10.81 11.20
N PHE A 127 1.42 -10.10 10.44
CA PHE A 127 0.90 -8.78 10.78
C PHE A 127 -0.39 -8.51 10.01
N ARG A 128 -1.08 -7.41 10.35
CA ARG A 128 -2.27 -6.94 9.63
C ARG A 128 -1.98 -5.60 8.99
N ILE A 129 -2.65 -5.32 7.88
CA ILE A 129 -2.64 -4.00 7.24
C ILE A 129 -4.06 -3.45 7.29
N GLN A 130 -4.20 -2.22 7.81
CA GLN A 130 -5.43 -1.45 7.75
C GLN A 130 -5.24 -0.25 6.82
N VAL A 131 -6.13 -0.11 5.85
CA VAL A 131 -6.11 0.95 4.85
C VAL A 131 -7.31 1.86 5.07
N ARG A 132 -7.05 3.10 5.51
CA ARG A 132 -8.03 4.15 5.78
C ARG A 132 -7.88 5.29 4.80
N LEU A 133 -8.75 5.35 3.79
CA LEU A 133 -8.68 6.33 2.72
C LEU A 133 -10.03 6.99 2.47
N MET A 134 -10.02 8.21 1.94
CA MET A 134 -11.21 8.87 1.42
C MET A 134 -11.11 8.95 -0.10
N LYS A 135 -11.87 8.11 -0.80
CA LYS A 135 -11.92 8.13 -2.27
C LYS A 135 -12.69 9.35 -2.76
N LEU A 136 -12.00 10.20 -3.51
CA LEU A 136 -12.65 11.24 -4.32
C LEU A 136 -13.24 10.64 -5.62
N PRO A 137 -14.47 11.02 -6.03
CA PRO A 137 -15.15 10.43 -7.20
C PRO A 137 -14.42 10.59 -8.55
N THR A 138 -13.47 11.52 -8.64
CA THR A 138 -12.80 11.91 -9.88
C THR A 138 -11.58 11.07 -10.23
N GLN A 139 -11.11 10.19 -9.33
CA GLN A 139 -9.91 9.37 -9.54
C GLN A 139 -10.23 7.94 -10.02
N ALA A 140 -9.43 7.46 -10.98
CA ALA A 140 -9.50 6.08 -11.44
C ALA A 140 -9.14 5.10 -10.31
N THR A 141 -10.01 4.12 -10.09
CA THR A 141 -9.83 3.09 -9.06
C THR A 141 -8.49 2.35 -9.19
N SER A 142 -8.07 2.05 -10.43
CA SER A 142 -6.80 1.37 -10.71
C SER A 142 -5.58 2.18 -10.27
N ALA A 143 -5.57 3.48 -10.55
CA ALA A 143 -4.47 4.37 -10.16
C ALA A 143 -4.33 4.45 -8.64
N THR A 144 -5.44 4.53 -7.92
CA THR A 144 -5.43 4.51 -6.44
C THR A 144 -4.89 3.19 -5.91
N ILE A 145 -5.26 2.05 -6.49
CA ILE A 145 -4.77 0.73 -6.07
C ILE A 145 -3.26 0.62 -6.27
N SER A 146 -2.74 1.06 -7.43
CA SER A 146 -1.30 1.10 -7.69
C SER A 146 -0.57 1.96 -6.66
N GLN A 147 -1.06 3.17 -6.39
CA GLN A 147 -0.46 4.06 -5.38
C GLN A 147 -0.42 3.43 -3.98
N ILE A 148 -1.46 2.69 -3.59
CA ILE A 148 -1.48 1.97 -2.29
C ILE A 148 -0.42 0.87 -2.28
N ILE A 149 -0.32 0.10 -3.36
CA ILE A 149 0.67 -0.98 -3.50
C ILE A 149 2.08 -0.41 -3.41
N ASP A 150 2.38 0.60 -4.21
CA ASP A 150 3.70 1.23 -4.27
C ASP A 150 4.06 1.82 -2.91
N CYS A 151 3.10 2.43 -2.23
CA CYS A 151 3.30 2.97 -0.89
C CYS A 151 3.68 1.87 0.14
N ILE A 152 2.97 0.74 0.15
CA ILE A 152 3.29 -0.37 1.06
C ILE A 152 4.61 -1.02 0.68
N GLU A 153 4.91 -1.15 -0.61
CA GLU A 153 6.16 -1.72 -1.12
C GLU A 153 7.38 -0.89 -0.71
N THR A 154 7.31 0.42 -0.87
CA THR A 154 8.35 1.35 -0.44
C THR A 154 8.54 1.31 1.08
N TYR A 155 7.46 1.36 1.87
CA TYR A 155 7.54 1.33 3.33
C TYR A 155 8.15 0.04 3.89
N LEU A 156 7.87 -1.10 3.24
CA LEU A 156 8.37 -2.41 3.64
C LEU A 156 9.74 -2.74 3.02
N SER A 157 10.32 -1.82 2.26
CA SER A 157 11.64 -1.99 1.66
C SER A 157 12.73 -2.01 2.74
N PRO A 158 13.73 -2.90 2.65
CA PRO A 158 14.80 -3.03 3.65
C PRO A 158 15.86 -1.92 3.58
N ILE A 159 15.57 -0.74 3.00
CA ILE A 159 16.54 0.33 2.77
C ILE A 159 16.42 1.38 3.89
N ASP A 160 17.51 1.63 4.60
CA ASP A 160 17.61 2.47 5.81
C ASP A 160 17.44 3.99 5.59
N ASP A 161 17.18 4.49 4.37
CA ASP A 161 17.35 5.90 3.99
C ASP A 161 16.04 6.65 3.64
N GLU A 162 14.92 6.37 4.31
CA GLU A 162 13.64 7.03 4.04
C GLU A 162 12.98 7.72 5.25
N ASP A 163 13.78 8.23 6.20
CA ASP A 163 13.29 9.03 7.34
C ASP A 163 12.48 10.29 6.91
N SER A 164 12.61 10.72 5.64
CA SER A 164 11.87 11.86 5.07
C SER A 164 10.83 11.48 4.01
N TRP A 165 10.54 10.20 3.79
CA TRP A 165 9.61 9.80 2.74
C TRP A 165 8.15 10.03 3.17
N GLN A 166 7.44 10.83 2.37
CA GLN A 166 6.02 11.13 2.56
C GLN A 166 5.25 10.67 1.32
N PRO A 167 4.55 9.52 1.38
CA PRO A 167 3.77 9.06 0.25
C PRO A 167 2.57 9.98 0.00
N THR A 168 2.13 10.03 -1.25
CA THR A 168 0.87 10.68 -1.61
C THR A 168 -0.06 9.68 -2.28
N ILE A 169 -1.31 9.65 -1.83
CA ILE A 169 -2.38 8.85 -2.41
C ILE A 169 -3.44 9.82 -2.89
N GLN A 170 -3.80 9.73 -4.17
CA GLN A 170 -4.72 10.65 -4.82
C GLN A 170 -4.34 12.14 -4.68
N GLY A 171 -3.04 12.45 -4.59
CA GLY A 171 -2.54 13.81 -4.41
C GLY A 171 -2.72 14.39 -3.00
N ARG A 172 -3.07 13.56 -2.01
CA ARG A 172 -3.03 13.92 -0.58
C ARG A 172 -1.92 13.15 0.12
N ILE A 173 -1.33 13.78 1.13
CA ILE A 173 -0.32 13.14 1.98
C ILE A 173 -0.95 11.93 2.67
N ALA A 174 -0.24 10.81 2.61
CA ALA A 174 -0.55 9.61 3.35
C ALA A 174 0.53 9.36 4.39
N THR A 175 0.14 8.79 5.53
CA THR A 175 1.05 8.38 6.60
C THR A 175 0.94 6.87 6.77
N MET A 176 2.08 6.22 7.02
CA MET A 176 2.12 4.80 7.30
C MET A 176 2.90 4.55 8.58
N HIS A 177 2.30 3.82 9.52
CA HIS A 177 2.90 3.57 10.82
C HIS A 177 2.40 2.27 11.44
N TRP A 178 3.25 1.66 12.26
CA TRP A 178 2.86 0.52 13.09
C TRP A 178 2.09 0.99 14.32
N ASP A 179 0.87 0.48 14.50
CA ASP A 179 0.06 0.74 15.69
C ASP A 179 0.75 0.16 16.94
N GLN A 180 0.89 1.02 17.94
CA GLN A 180 1.54 0.73 19.22
C GLN A 180 0.60 -0.03 20.19
N LYS A 181 -0.71 0.06 19.98
CA LYS A 181 -1.73 -0.48 20.88
C LYS A 181 -2.28 -1.83 20.45
N ALA A 182 -2.14 -2.18 19.17
CA ALA A 182 -2.61 -3.45 18.64
C ALA A 182 -1.83 -4.64 19.24
N LYS A 183 -2.52 -5.45 20.05
CA LYS A 183 -2.05 -6.75 20.56
C LYS A 183 -3.13 -7.80 20.27
N PRO A 184 -2.79 -9.07 19.98
CA PRO A 184 -1.44 -9.66 19.96
C PRO A 184 -0.69 -9.51 18.62
N THR A 185 -1.37 -9.18 17.53
CA THR A 185 -0.79 -9.14 16.18
C THR A 185 -0.42 -7.71 15.78
N PRO A 186 0.79 -7.44 15.28
CA PRO A 186 1.17 -6.12 14.79
C PRO A 186 0.21 -5.62 13.70
N LEU A 187 -0.14 -4.34 13.76
CA LEU A 187 -1.02 -3.68 12.80
C LEU A 187 -0.28 -2.53 12.12
N LEU A 188 -0.17 -2.59 10.79
CA LEU A 188 0.31 -1.51 9.95
C LEU A 188 -0.87 -0.68 9.48
N VAL A 189 -0.88 0.60 9.82
CA VAL A 189 -1.95 1.52 9.45
C VAL A 189 -1.46 2.41 8.31
N LEU A 190 -2.18 2.41 7.20
CA LEU A 190 -2.07 3.37 6.11
C LEU A 190 -3.26 4.31 6.18
N GLU A 191 -3.03 5.58 6.46
CA GLU A 191 -4.07 6.59 6.54
C GLU A 191 -3.78 7.77 5.61
N GLN A 192 -4.82 8.35 5.05
CA GLN A 192 -4.72 9.58 4.27
C GLN A 192 -4.96 10.78 5.19
N SER A 193 -4.05 11.75 5.17
CA SER A 193 -4.25 13.00 5.89
C SER A 193 -5.41 13.80 5.28
N ASN A 194 -6.20 14.42 6.16
CA ASN A 194 -7.23 15.37 5.79
C ASN A 194 -6.71 16.82 5.70
N GLU A 195 -5.41 17.05 5.96
CA GLU A 195 -4.81 18.37 5.84
C GLU A 195 -4.74 18.80 4.37
N GLY A 196 -5.35 19.95 4.05
CA GLY A 196 -5.45 20.48 2.68
C GLY A 196 -6.81 20.31 1.97
N VAL A 197 -7.84 19.76 2.63
CA VAL A 197 -9.20 19.57 2.05
C VAL A 197 -10.01 20.88 1.95
N ASN A 198 -9.39 22.05 2.07
CA ASN A 198 -10.05 23.35 1.92
C ASN A 198 -10.11 23.85 0.46
N VAL A 199 -9.69 23.05 -0.52
CA VAL A 199 -9.87 23.36 -1.94
C VAL A 199 -11.05 22.54 -2.47
N THR A 200 -12.24 23.14 -2.46
CA THR A 200 -13.41 22.62 -3.19
C THR A 200 -13.06 22.48 -4.67
N PHE A 201 -12.88 21.24 -5.16
CA PHE A 201 -12.77 20.96 -6.59
C PHE A 201 -14.12 21.25 -7.24
N ARG A 202 -14.28 22.47 -7.79
CA ARG A 202 -15.45 22.83 -8.59
C ARG A 202 -15.40 22.02 -9.89
N THR A 203 -16.28 21.02 -9.99
CA THR A 203 -16.61 20.41 -11.28
C THR A 203 -17.35 21.44 -12.12
N SER A 204 -16.67 22.02 -13.12
CA SER A 204 -17.35 22.83 -14.15
C SER A 204 -18.01 21.87 -15.13
N ARG A 205 -19.30 21.59 -14.93
CA ARG A 205 -20.13 21.01 -15.99
C ARG A 205 -20.52 22.15 -16.91
N GLN A 206 -19.93 22.21 -18.11
CA GLN A 206 -20.47 23.01 -19.20
C GLN A 206 -21.89 22.50 -19.51
N PRO A 207 -22.93 23.32 -19.39
CA PRO A 207 -24.25 22.96 -19.88
C PRO A 207 -24.24 23.11 -21.41
N ASN A 208 -23.91 22.04 -22.13
CA ASN A 208 -24.26 21.97 -23.55
C ASN A 208 -25.73 21.57 -23.67
N ALA A 209 -26.60 22.57 -23.81
CA ALA A 209 -27.82 22.45 -24.60
C ALA A 209 -28.33 23.84 -25.02
N PRO A 210 -28.58 24.04 -26.31
CA PRO A 210 -29.74 24.79 -26.76
C PRO A 210 -30.85 23.80 -27.11
N THR A 211 -31.93 23.86 -26.34
CA THR A 211 -33.24 23.27 -26.62
C THR A 211 -33.78 23.78 -27.97
N PRO A 212 -34.36 22.95 -28.85
CA PRO A 212 -35.05 23.45 -30.03
C PRO A 212 -36.35 24.18 -29.65
N PRO A 213 -36.73 25.27 -30.33
CA PRO A 213 -37.94 26.02 -30.03
C PRO A 213 -39.19 25.23 -30.41
N ASN A 214 -40.08 25.13 -29.43
CA ASN A 214 -41.41 24.53 -29.50
C ASN A 214 -42.32 25.38 -30.42
N GLN A 215 -42.77 24.84 -31.57
CA GLN A 215 -43.81 25.46 -32.39
C GLN A 215 -45.20 25.07 -31.86
N PRO A 216 -46.12 26.03 -31.60
CA PRO A 216 -47.49 25.72 -31.26
C PRO A 216 -48.36 25.63 -32.52
N GLY A 217 -49.09 24.52 -32.67
CA GLY A 217 -50.33 24.49 -33.45
C GLY A 217 -50.40 23.44 -34.56
N MET A 218 -50.78 22.21 -34.20
CA MET A 218 -51.50 21.35 -35.15
C MET A 218 -52.65 20.63 -34.43
N LYS A 219 -53.87 21.09 -34.74
CA LYS A 219 -55.14 20.54 -34.25
C LYS A 219 -55.27 19.09 -34.73
N LYS A 220 -55.41 18.14 -33.80
CA LYS A 220 -55.97 16.82 -34.10
C LYS A 220 -57.48 16.98 -34.29
N SER A 221 -57.93 16.92 -35.53
CA SER A 221 -59.34 16.68 -35.86
C SER A 221 -59.58 15.18 -35.76
N GLY A 222 -60.44 14.77 -34.83
CA GLY A 222 -61.12 13.48 -34.92
C GLY A 222 -62.41 13.68 -35.71
N SER A 223 -62.73 12.75 -36.60
CA SER A 223 -64.12 12.37 -36.81
C SER A 223 -64.19 10.94 -37.32
N ALA A 224 -65.06 10.19 -36.67
CA ALA A 224 -65.49 8.85 -37.03
C ALA A 224 -66.57 8.93 -38.11
N LYS A 225 -66.43 8.14 -39.16
CA LYS A 225 -67.39 7.17 -39.72
C LYS A 225 -66.88 6.63 -41.04
#